data_AF-A0A8D7ZS98-F1
#
_entry.id   AF-A0A8D7ZS98-F1
#
_cell.length_a   1.000
_cell.length_b   1.000
_cell.length_c   1.000
_cell.angle_alpha   90.00
_cell.angle_beta   90.00
_cell.angle_gamma   90.00
#
_symmetry.space_group_name_H-M   'P 1'
#
loop_
_entity.id
_entity.type
_entity.pdbx_description
1 polymer ?
#
loop_
_entity_poly.entity_id
_entity_poly.type
_entity_poly.pdbx_seq_one_letter_code
_entity_poly.pdbx_strand_id
1 'polypeptide(L)'
;HALQDIELALELKYPQDMHYKLMERKARCYFGMKDLPNAYEYYTKTYESLQYSNLSPEKREKWIKDTQKMIIDLELRIANVRKYLEPVKNSLMKKFEPYVDKSLYFDCTETEGRFARTRIDLRPNHVLLRQLPHAAVVTGEFSESHCDHCSRRVEILFSCPRCMDVIYCSSECQKTAQDSYHRFECGFLPYLKNSGANVVAMLALRIVTQKSLDYFVEMRDELGSLSSEEVDRLAVDDYRRIYNFVTHSEGRDT
;
A
#
# COMPACT_ATOMS: atom_id res chain seq x y z
N HIS A 1 4.64 -4.62 -10.85
CA HIS A 1 4.75 -3.66 -11.97
C HIS A 1 4.08 -4.21 -13.22
N ALA A 2 4.75 -4.89 -14.15
CA ALA A 2 4.11 -5.32 -15.41
C ALA A 2 2.79 -6.12 -15.26
N LEU A 3 2.68 -7.01 -14.27
CA LEU A 3 1.42 -7.74 -13.99
C LEU A 3 0.27 -6.81 -13.58
N GLN A 4 0.55 -5.81 -12.75
CA GLN A 4 -0.43 -4.82 -12.28
C GLN A 4 -0.86 -3.90 -13.42
N ASP A 5 0.05 -3.50 -14.29
CA ASP A 5 -0.26 -2.65 -15.45
C ASP A 5 -1.20 -3.37 -16.43
N ILE A 6 -1.00 -4.67 -16.62
CA ILE A 6 -1.87 -5.51 -17.44
C ILE A 6 -3.27 -5.63 -16.83
N GLU A 7 -3.35 -5.84 -15.52
CA GLU A 7 -4.64 -5.90 -14.81
C GLU A 7 -5.40 -4.58 -14.91
N LEU A 8 -4.72 -3.46 -14.67
CA LEU A 8 -5.30 -2.13 -14.83
C LEU A 8 -5.78 -1.88 -16.26
N ALA A 9 -5.01 -2.27 -17.28
CA ALA A 9 -5.44 -2.13 -18.67
C ALA A 9 -6.75 -2.90 -18.95
N LEU A 10 -6.86 -4.13 -18.42
CA LEU A 10 -8.07 -4.94 -18.58
C LEU A 10 -9.27 -4.32 -17.85
N GLU A 11 -9.08 -3.78 -16.64
CA GLU A 11 -10.11 -3.06 -15.90
C GLU A 11 -10.61 -1.81 -16.65
N LEU A 12 -9.70 -1.12 -17.34
CA LEU A 12 -9.99 0.05 -18.19
C LEU A 12 -10.54 -0.33 -19.58
N LYS A 13 -11.06 -1.55 -19.75
CA LYS A 13 -11.71 -2.04 -20.97
C LYS A 13 -10.81 -1.98 -22.21
N TYR A 14 -9.56 -2.42 -22.06
CA TYR A 14 -8.64 -2.56 -23.20
C TYR A 14 -9.29 -3.36 -24.36
N PRO A 15 -9.04 -3.01 -25.64
CA PRO A 15 -9.68 -3.66 -26.78
C PRO A 15 -9.49 -5.18 -26.81
N GLN A 16 -10.59 -5.92 -27.01
CA GLN A 16 -10.61 -7.39 -26.94
C GLN A 16 -9.74 -8.05 -28.01
N ASP A 17 -9.66 -7.44 -29.19
CA ASP A 17 -8.83 -7.89 -30.32
C ASP A 17 -7.33 -7.83 -30.01
N MET A 18 -6.94 -7.16 -28.93
CA MET A 18 -5.56 -7.02 -28.47
C MET A 18 -5.30 -7.75 -27.14
N HIS A 19 -6.29 -8.42 -26.54
CA HIS A 19 -6.14 -9.16 -25.28
C HIS A 19 -5.08 -10.24 -25.36
N TYR A 20 -4.92 -10.90 -26.51
CA TYR A 20 -3.90 -11.93 -26.70
C TYR A 20 -2.47 -11.41 -26.40
N LYS A 21 -2.17 -10.14 -26.70
CA LYS A 21 -0.86 -9.54 -26.36
C LYS A 21 -0.70 -9.32 -24.88
N LEU A 22 -1.77 -8.93 -24.18
CA LEU A 22 -1.73 -8.72 -22.73
C LEU A 22 -1.57 -10.06 -22.00
N MET A 23 -2.31 -11.09 -22.41
CA MET A 23 -2.19 -12.44 -21.85
C MET A 23 -0.80 -13.03 -22.10
N GLU A 24 -0.22 -12.86 -23.28
CA GLU A 24 1.14 -13.35 -23.57
C GLU A 24 2.19 -12.66 -22.70
N ARG A 25 2.10 -11.33 -22.53
CA ARG A 25 2.98 -10.59 -21.63
C ARG A 25 2.81 -11.06 -20.19
N LYS A 26 1.58 -11.28 -19.73
CA LYS A 26 1.28 -11.78 -18.38
C LYS A 26 1.90 -13.16 -18.18
N ALA A 27 1.76 -14.06 -19.15
CA ALA A 27 2.37 -15.38 -19.15
C ALA A 27 3.91 -15.31 -19.07
N ARG A 28 4.54 -14.42 -19.84
CA ARG A 28 5.99 -14.21 -19.82
C ARG A 28 6.50 -13.65 -18.49
N CYS A 29 5.74 -12.77 -17.84
CA CYS A 29 6.06 -12.29 -16.50
C CYS A 29 6.07 -13.44 -15.49
N TYR A 30 5.03 -14.27 -15.44
CA TYR A 30 5.00 -15.43 -14.55
C TYR A 30 6.10 -16.45 -14.87
N PHE A 31 6.39 -16.66 -16.16
CA PHE A 31 7.50 -17.50 -16.58
C PHE A 31 8.85 -16.99 -16.04
N GLY A 32 9.12 -15.69 -16.15
CA GLY A 32 10.31 -15.05 -15.59
C GLY A 32 10.39 -15.15 -14.07
N MET A 33 9.24 -15.11 -13.38
CA MET A 33 9.12 -15.31 -11.93
C MET A 33 9.23 -16.79 -11.50
N LYS A 34 9.38 -17.71 -12.46
CA LYS A 34 9.37 -19.17 -12.25
C LYS A 34 8.05 -19.72 -11.70
N ASP A 35 6.98 -18.96 -11.79
CA ASP A 35 5.63 -19.39 -11.48
C ASP A 35 5.04 -20.10 -12.71
N LEU A 36 5.49 -21.35 -12.91
CA LEU A 36 5.11 -22.14 -14.08
C LEU A 36 3.60 -22.39 -14.19
N PRO A 37 2.85 -22.68 -13.09
CA PRO A 37 1.41 -22.84 -13.16
C PRO A 37 0.69 -21.62 -13.70
N ASN A 38 0.97 -20.42 -13.18
CA ASN A 38 0.36 -19.20 -13.70
C ASN A 38 0.83 -18.91 -15.13
N ALA A 39 2.10 -19.15 -15.47
CA ALA A 39 2.58 -19.00 -16.84
C ALA A 39 1.78 -19.86 -17.83
N TYR A 40 1.55 -21.15 -17.49
CA TYR A 40 0.75 -22.08 -18.30
C TYR A 40 -0.69 -21.58 -18.47
N GLU A 41 -1.32 -21.15 -17.38
CA GLU A 41 -2.69 -20.61 -17.40
C GLU A 41 -2.80 -19.42 -18.36
N TYR A 42 -1.88 -18.45 -18.27
CA TYR A 42 -1.94 -17.26 -19.11
C TYR A 42 -1.52 -17.50 -20.56
N TYR A 43 -0.66 -18.49 -20.84
CA TYR A 43 -0.45 -18.94 -22.23
C TYR A 43 -1.69 -19.62 -22.82
N THR A 44 -2.45 -20.36 -22.01
CA THR A 44 -3.73 -20.94 -22.43
C THR A 44 -4.75 -19.84 -22.73
N LYS A 45 -4.87 -18.84 -21.86
CA LYS A 45 -5.70 -17.64 -22.10
C LYS A 45 -5.26 -16.84 -23.33
N THR A 46 -3.95 -16.84 -23.63
CA THR A 46 -3.41 -16.23 -24.86
C THR A 46 -3.97 -16.97 -26.08
N TYR A 47 -3.89 -18.30 -26.08
CA TYR A 47 -4.41 -19.13 -27.16
C TYR A 47 -5.91 -18.91 -27.39
N GLU A 48 -6.70 -18.87 -26.33
CA GLU A 48 -8.13 -18.57 -26.39
C GLU A 48 -8.39 -17.16 -26.97
N SER A 49 -7.64 -16.16 -26.51
CA SER A 49 -7.81 -14.76 -26.94
C SER A 49 -7.46 -14.53 -28.41
N LEU A 50 -6.62 -15.37 -29.02
CA LEU A 50 -6.29 -15.27 -30.45
C LEU A 50 -7.52 -15.43 -31.35
N GLN A 51 -8.59 -16.05 -30.86
CA GLN A 51 -9.81 -16.22 -31.66
C GLN A 51 -10.54 -14.92 -31.98
N TYR A 52 -10.38 -13.93 -31.10
CA TYR A 52 -10.97 -12.60 -31.22
C TYR A 52 -10.00 -11.58 -31.83
N SER A 53 -8.78 -11.99 -32.19
CA SER A 53 -7.76 -11.07 -32.71
C SER A 53 -8.08 -10.56 -34.12
N ASN A 54 -7.68 -9.31 -34.39
CA ASN A 54 -7.79 -8.67 -35.71
C ASN A 54 -6.62 -9.03 -36.67
N LEU A 55 -5.89 -10.11 -36.36
CA LEU A 55 -4.70 -10.53 -37.10
C LEU A 55 -5.06 -11.13 -38.47
N SER A 56 -4.17 -10.96 -39.45
CA SER A 56 -4.26 -11.71 -40.70
C SER A 56 -4.13 -13.23 -40.44
N PRO A 57 -4.73 -14.09 -41.27
CA PRO A 57 -4.71 -15.55 -41.06
C PRO A 57 -3.30 -16.11 -40.85
N GLU A 58 -2.34 -15.69 -41.70
CA GLU A 58 -0.93 -16.11 -41.62
C GLU A 58 -0.27 -15.72 -40.29
N LYS A 59 -0.51 -14.48 -39.81
CA LYS A 59 0.05 -14.00 -38.54
C LYS A 59 -0.59 -14.73 -37.36
N ARG A 60 -1.91 -14.97 -37.41
CA ARG A 60 -2.64 -15.69 -36.37
C ARG A 60 -2.15 -17.14 -36.26
N GLU A 61 -1.92 -17.82 -37.39
CA GLU A 61 -1.38 -19.18 -37.40
C GLU A 61 0.02 -19.25 -36.76
N LYS A 62 0.89 -18.28 -37.06
CA LYS A 62 2.21 -18.18 -36.43
C LYS A 62 2.10 -18.01 -34.91
N TRP A 63 1.25 -17.09 -34.44
CA TRP A 63 1.00 -16.89 -33.01
C TRP A 63 0.46 -18.15 -32.31
N ILE A 64 -0.47 -18.86 -32.96
CA ILE A 64 -1.02 -20.12 -32.46
C ILE A 64 0.11 -21.15 -32.29
N LYS A 65 0.93 -21.37 -33.33
CA LYS A 65 2.03 -22.33 -33.30
C LYS A 65 3.05 -22.00 -32.20
N ASP A 66 3.40 -20.74 -32.05
CA ASP A 66 4.38 -20.31 -31.03
C ASP A 66 3.80 -20.45 -29.61
N THR A 67 2.53 -20.11 -29.41
CA THR A 67 1.84 -20.24 -28.12
C THR A 67 1.69 -21.71 -27.70
N GLN A 68 1.28 -22.59 -28.64
CA GLN A 68 1.13 -24.02 -28.37
C GLN A 68 2.46 -24.68 -27.96
N LYS A 69 3.57 -24.32 -28.60
CA LYS A 69 4.91 -24.81 -28.22
C LYS A 69 5.23 -24.46 -26.76
N MET A 70 4.91 -23.23 -26.33
CA MET A 70 5.14 -22.80 -24.95
C MET A 70 4.26 -23.56 -23.95
N ILE A 71 2.99 -23.81 -24.29
CA ILE A 71 2.07 -24.59 -23.45
C ILE A 71 2.62 -26.00 -23.21
N ILE A 72 3.05 -26.69 -24.28
CA ILE A 72 3.60 -28.05 -24.20
C ILE A 72 4.90 -28.08 -23.38
N ASP A 73 5.83 -27.15 -23.62
CA ASP A 73 7.07 -27.03 -22.85
C ASP A 73 6.79 -26.80 -21.35
N LEU A 74 5.83 -25.93 -21.02
CA LEU A 74 5.44 -25.65 -19.64
C LEU A 74 4.82 -26.86 -18.95
N GLU A 75 3.95 -27.60 -19.63
CA GLU A 75 3.33 -28.81 -19.09
C GLU A 75 4.38 -29.84 -18.69
N LEU A 76 5.38 -30.07 -19.55
CA LEU A 76 6.52 -30.95 -19.27
C LEU A 76 7.35 -30.46 -18.07
N ARG A 77 7.64 -29.15 -17.99
CA ARG A 77 8.39 -28.56 -16.88
C ARG A 77 7.64 -28.67 -15.55
N ILE A 78 6.34 -28.39 -15.54
CA ILE A 78 5.49 -28.49 -14.35
C ILE A 78 5.44 -29.94 -13.86
N ALA A 79 5.25 -30.91 -14.76
CA ALA A 79 5.27 -32.33 -14.42
C ALA A 79 6.60 -32.75 -13.80
N ASN A 80 7.72 -32.29 -14.36
CA ASN A 80 9.05 -32.52 -13.81
C ASN A 80 9.22 -31.88 -12.42
N VAL A 81 8.86 -30.61 -12.24
CA VAL A 81 8.98 -29.91 -10.94
C VAL A 81 8.17 -30.62 -9.85
N ARG A 82 6.91 -30.97 -10.14
CA ARG A 82 6.03 -31.69 -9.19
C ARG A 82 6.60 -33.04 -8.75
N LYS A 83 7.41 -33.68 -9.60
CA LYS A 83 8.05 -34.96 -9.30
C LYS A 83 9.20 -34.82 -8.29
N TYR A 84 9.85 -33.65 -8.20
CA TYR A 84 11.11 -33.49 -7.47
C TYR A 84 11.11 -32.43 -6.35
N LEU A 85 10.10 -31.58 -6.26
CA LEU A 85 10.05 -30.49 -5.29
C LEU A 85 8.77 -30.53 -4.44
N GLU A 86 8.92 -30.39 -3.13
CA GLU A 86 7.80 -30.11 -2.23
C GLU A 86 7.15 -28.77 -2.61
N PRO A 87 5.82 -28.63 -2.49
CA PRO A 87 5.13 -27.39 -2.78
C PRO A 87 5.72 -26.25 -1.94
N VAL A 88 6.11 -25.17 -2.61
CA VAL A 88 6.57 -23.95 -1.96
C VAL A 88 5.45 -23.48 -1.04
N LYS A 89 5.68 -23.52 0.27
CA LYS A 89 4.82 -22.81 1.23
C LYS A 89 4.86 -21.34 0.81
N ASN A 90 3.72 -20.84 0.33
CA ASN A 90 3.55 -19.44 -0.09
C ASN A 90 4.36 -18.54 0.84
N SER A 91 5.41 -17.92 0.30
CA SER A 91 6.18 -16.92 1.03
C SER A 91 5.23 -15.77 1.27
N LEU A 92 4.55 -15.80 2.42
CA LEU A 92 3.69 -14.73 2.88
C LEU A 92 4.58 -13.49 2.91
N MET A 93 4.22 -12.47 2.14
CA MET A 93 4.76 -11.14 2.35
C MET A 93 4.66 -10.87 3.84
N LYS A 94 5.81 -10.75 4.52
CA LYS A 94 5.82 -10.53 5.97
C LYS A 94 5.07 -9.23 6.21
N LYS A 95 3.90 -9.34 6.84
CA LYS A 95 3.13 -8.17 7.27
C LYS A 95 4.01 -7.36 8.22
N PHE A 96 3.82 -6.04 8.23
CA PHE A 96 4.47 -5.20 9.22
C PHE A 96 4.05 -5.67 10.62
N GLU A 97 5.03 -5.96 11.47
CA GLU A 97 4.81 -6.35 12.85
C GLU A 97 5.30 -5.20 13.75
N PRO A 98 4.41 -4.49 14.46
CA PRO A 98 4.81 -3.54 15.48
C PRO A 98 5.72 -4.20 16.51
N TYR A 99 6.71 -3.48 17.00
CA TYR A 99 7.64 -3.98 18.02
C TYR A 99 7.94 -2.89 19.03
N VAL A 100 7.86 -3.26 20.31
CA VAL A 100 8.35 -2.46 21.43
C VAL A 100 9.21 -3.37 22.27
N ASP A 101 10.44 -2.95 22.56
CA ASP A 101 11.36 -3.74 23.37
C ASP A 101 10.84 -3.87 24.81
N LYS A 102 10.90 -5.08 25.37
CA LYS A 102 10.38 -5.37 26.72
C LYS A 102 11.15 -4.68 27.84
N SER A 103 12.37 -4.22 27.57
CA SER A 103 13.16 -3.46 28.54
C SER A 103 12.71 -2.01 28.67
N LEU A 104 11.93 -1.50 27.71
CA LEU A 104 11.36 -0.16 27.77
C LEU A 104 10.25 -0.09 28.81
N TYR A 105 10.25 1.00 29.56
CA TYR A 105 9.14 1.42 30.39
C TYR A 105 8.97 2.93 30.26
N PHE A 106 7.76 3.41 30.55
CA PHE A 106 7.46 4.83 30.53
C PHE A 106 7.48 5.38 31.96
N ASP A 107 8.00 6.59 32.09
CA ASP A 107 8.13 7.33 33.33
C ASP A 107 7.70 8.78 33.06
N CYS A 108 7.49 9.58 34.11
CA CYS A 108 6.98 10.94 33.97
C CYS A 108 7.60 11.88 35.01
N THR A 109 8.02 13.06 34.58
CA THR A 109 8.48 14.14 35.46
C THR A 109 7.75 15.44 35.14
N GLU A 110 7.68 16.36 36.10
CA GLU A 110 7.07 17.68 35.88
C GLU A 110 7.76 18.47 34.76
N THR A 111 9.08 18.30 34.59
CA THR A 111 9.88 19.05 33.62
C THR A 111 9.90 18.44 32.21
N GLU A 112 9.89 17.11 32.11
CA GLU A 112 10.03 16.40 30.82
C GLU A 112 8.70 15.81 30.32
N GLY A 113 7.67 15.81 31.18
CA GLY A 113 6.43 15.07 30.92
C GLY A 113 6.71 13.58 30.85
N ARG A 114 5.96 12.86 29.98
CA ARG A 114 6.10 11.42 29.79
C ARG A 114 7.27 11.08 28.86
N PHE A 115 8.19 10.23 29.31
CA PHE A 115 9.34 9.77 28.52
C PHE A 115 9.57 8.26 28.70
N ALA A 116 10.44 7.68 27.85
CA ALA A 116 10.79 6.26 27.89
C ALA A 116 12.19 6.04 28.48
N ARG A 117 12.34 5.01 29.30
CA ARG A 117 13.60 4.54 29.89
C ARG A 117 13.81 3.05 29.65
N THR A 118 15.05 2.58 29.72
CA THR A 118 15.38 1.15 29.68
C THR A 118 15.80 0.62 31.04
N ARG A 119 15.49 -0.65 31.32
CA ARG A 119 15.95 -1.35 32.53
C ARG A 119 17.35 -1.96 32.39
N ILE A 120 17.92 -1.89 31.19
CA ILE A 120 19.19 -2.51 30.83
C ILE A 120 20.03 -1.55 30.00
N ASP A 121 21.33 -1.81 29.96
CA ASP A 121 22.24 -1.20 29.01
C ASP A 121 21.98 -1.73 27.60
N LEU A 122 21.85 -0.81 26.63
CA LEU A 122 21.62 -1.14 25.24
C LEU A 122 22.94 -1.24 24.47
N ARG A 123 23.01 -2.21 23.55
CA ARG A 123 24.09 -2.28 22.57
C ARG A 123 23.76 -1.40 21.35
N PRO A 124 24.76 -0.88 20.62
CA PRO A 124 24.53 -0.24 19.33
C PRO A 124 23.70 -1.13 18.40
N ASN A 125 22.81 -0.52 17.61
CA ASN A 125 21.86 -1.20 16.70
C ASN A 125 20.79 -2.08 17.39
N HIS A 126 20.56 -1.92 18.70
CA HIS A 126 19.41 -2.54 19.37
C HIS A 126 18.11 -1.85 18.97
N VAL A 127 17.16 -2.59 18.39
CA VAL A 127 15.86 -2.03 18.00
C VAL A 127 15.01 -1.85 19.26
N LEU A 128 14.58 -0.61 19.51
CA LEU A 128 13.72 -0.27 20.64
C LEU A 128 12.24 -0.23 20.27
N LEU A 129 11.95 0.35 19.11
CA LEU A 129 10.59 0.61 18.64
C LEU A 129 10.54 0.41 17.12
N ARG A 130 9.48 -0.25 16.67
CA ARG A 130 9.08 -0.30 15.26
C ARG A 130 7.57 -0.06 15.20
N GLN A 131 7.17 1.08 14.65
CA GLN A 131 5.78 1.50 14.57
C GLN A 131 5.51 2.18 13.21
N LEU A 132 4.30 2.02 12.68
CA LEU A 132 3.79 2.83 11.58
C LEU A 132 3.24 4.16 12.10
N PRO A 133 3.40 5.27 11.36
CA PRO A 133 2.83 6.55 11.76
C PRO A 133 1.30 6.44 11.88
N HIS A 134 0.71 7.10 12.88
CA HIS A 134 -0.75 7.18 13.00
C HIS A 134 -1.36 7.93 11.80
N ALA A 135 -0.67 8.96 11.34
CA ALA A 135 -0.97 9.67 10.10
C ALA A 135 0.33 10.20 9.50
N ALA A 136 0.40 10.28 8.18
CA ALA A 136 1.49 10.91 7.46
C ALA A 136 0.93 11.68 6.27
N VAL A 137 1.56 12.80 5.96
CA VAL A 137 1.26 13.61 4.78
C VAL A 137 2.56 13.92 4.05
N VAL A 138 2.51 13.92 2.72
CA VAL A 138 3.64 14.29 1.88
C VAL A 138 3.67 15.81 1.75
N THR A 139 4.84 16.42 1.98
CA THR A 139 5.01 17.88 1.81
C THR A 139 4.91 18.26 0.33
N GLY A 140 4.62 19.54 0.05
CA GLY A 140 4.48 20.03 -1.32
C GLY A 140 5.68 19.68 -2.22
N GLU A 141 6.89 19.81 -1.69
CA GLU A 141 8.16 19.50 -2.37
C GLU A 141 8.25 18.06 -2.89
N PHE A 142 7.60 17.12 -2.23
CA PHE A 142 7.66 15.69 -2.57
C PHE A 142 6.35 15.16 -3.18
N SER A 143 5.35 16.02 -3.36
CA SER A 143 4.02 15.62 -3.83
C SER A 143 4.01 15.03 -5.24
N GLU A 144 5.00 15.35 -6.07
CA GLU A 144 5.15 14.80 -7.43
C GLU A 144 6.09 13.58 -7.51
N SER A 145 6.76 13.22 -6.41
CA SER A 145 7.77 12.15 -6.41
C SER A 145 7.51 11.04 -5.40
N HIS A 146 6.64 11.24 -4.42
CA HIS A 146 6.36 10.27 -3.36
C HIS A 146 4.87 9.95 -3.27
N CYS A 147 4.58 8.70 -2.92
CA CYS A 147 3.22 8.20 -2.76
C CYS A 147 2.55 8.91 -1.59
N ASP A 148 1.36 9.50 -1.82
CA ASP A 148 0.60 10.20 -0.77
C ASP A 148 0.12 9.28 0.36
N HIS A 149 0.13 7.96 0.13
CA HIS A 149 -0.26 6.96 1.13
C HIS A 149 0.90 6.43 1.97
N CYS A 150 1.97 5.95 1.32
CA CYS A 150 3.06 5.24 1.99
C CYS A 150 4.38 6.02 2.02
N SER A 151 4.40 7.22 1.44
CA SER A 151 5.58 8.08 1.32
C SER A 151 6.78 7.44 0.63
N ARG A 152 6.62 6.31 -0.07
CA ARG A 152 7.67 5.73 -0.92
C ARG A 152 7.80 6.54 -2.19
N ARG A 153 9.02 6.70 -2.68
CA ARG A 153 9.27 7.26 -4.01
C ARG A 153 8.50 6.47 -5.08
N VAL A 154 7.83 7.20 -5.96
CA VAL A 154 7.00 6.66 -7.03
C VAL A 154 7.86 6.42 -8.26
N GLU A 155 7.88 5.17 -8.73
CA GLU A 155 8.46 4.79 -10.02
C GLU A 155 7.39 4.66 -11.11
N ILE A 156 6.20 4.19 -10.72
CA ILE A 156 5.02 4.06 -11.58
C ILE A 156 3.88 4.82 -10.91
N LEU A 157 3.37 5.82 -11.62
CA LEU A 157 2.39 6.76 -11.09
C LEU A 157 0.98 6.22 -11.27
N PHE A 158 0.26 6.11 -10.16
CA PHE A 158 -1.19 5.97 -10.10
C PHE A 158 -1.76 7.27 -9.55
N SER A 159 -2.77 7.87 -10.20
CA SER A 159 -3.39 9.12 -9.77
C SER A 159 -4.82 8.92 -9.30
N CYS A 160 -5.36 9.85 -8.51
CA CYS A 160 -6.78 9.84 -8.25
C CYS A 160 -7.58 10.08 -9.55
N PRO A 161 -8.67 9.34 -9.83
CA PRO A 161 -9.47 9.56 -11.04
C PRO A 161 -10.30 10.86 -10.99
N ARG A 162 -10.37 11.52 -9.81
CA ARG A 162 -11.19 12.73 -9.58
C ARG A 162 -10.36 14.00 -9.36
N CYS A 163 -9.07 13.89 -9.05
CA CYS A 163 -8.19 15.04 -8.84
C CYS A 163 -6.76 14.75 -9.30
N MET A 164 -5.97 15.80 -9.54
CA MET A 164 -4.57 15.70 -9.95
C MET A 164 -3.59 16.04 -8.81
N ASP A 165 -4.07 16.09 -7.57
CA ASP A 165 -3.34 16.68 -6.44
C ASP A 165 -2.41 15.70 -5.71
N VAL A 166 -2.53 14.41 -6.00
CA VAL A 166 -1.86 13.31 -5.31
C VAL A 166 -1.49 12.19 -6.27
N ILE A 167 -0.40 11.49 -5.94
CA ILE A 167 0.10 10.33 -6.67
C ILE A 167 0.30 9.14 -5.72
N TYR A 168 0.23 7.94 -6.25
CA TYR A 168 0.39 6.69 -5.51
C TYR A 168 1.35 5.75 -6.25
N CYS A 169 2.05 4.90 -5.50
CA CYS A 169 2.99 3.92 -6.05
C CYS A 169 2.34 2.61 -6.51
N SER A 170 1.07 2.39 -6.18
CA SER A 170 0.32 1.18 -6.55
C SER A 170 -1.19 1.43 -6.51
N SER A 171 -1.94 0.57 -7.21
CA SER A 171 -3.41 0.52 -7.14
C SER A 171 -3.91 0.24 -5.72
N GLU A 172 -3.18 -0.55 -4.93
CA GLU A 172 -3.49 -0.80 -3.52
C GLU A 172 -3.41 0.49 -2.69
N CYS A 173 -2.31 1.25 -2.80
CA CYS A 173 -2.18 2.53 -2.09
C CYS A 173 -3.25 3.53 -2.52
N GLN A 174 -3.53 3.60 -3.83
CA GLN A 174 -4.57 4.45 -4.39
C GLN A 174 -5.95 4.09 -3.81
N LYS A 175 -6.31 2.80 -3.81
CA LYS A 175 -7.60 2.32 -3.31
C LYS A 175 -7.74 2.52 -1.80
N THR A 176 -6.73 2.13 -1.02
CA THR A 176 -6.73 2.33 0.43
C THR A 176 -6.91 3.81 0.78
N ALA A 177 -6.20 4.71 0.11
CA ALA A 177 -6.35 6.15 0.31
C ALA A 177 -7.77 6.63 -0.06
N GLN A 178 -8.31 6.21 -1.21
CA GLN A 178 -9.65 6.59 -1.66
C GLN A 178 -10.76 6.11 -0.74
N ASP A 179 -10.66 4.87 -0.24
CA ASP A 179 -11.66 4.26 0.62
C ASP A 179 -11.63 4.84 2.05
N SER A 180 -10.49 5.40 2.49
CA SER A 180 -10.28 5.98 3.82
C SER A 180 -10.36 7.52 3.81
N TYR A 181 -9.21 8.21 3.80
CA TYR A 181 -9.10 9.65 4.04
C TYR A 181 -9.26 10.48 2.76
N HIS A 182 -8.76 10.01 1.62
CA HIS A 182 -8.61 10.84 0.43
C HIS A 182 -9.97 11.23 -0.15
N ARG A 183 -11.02 10.43 0.03
CA ARG A 183 -12.39 10.82 -0.35
C ARG A 183 -12.87 12.13 0.26
N PHE A 184 -12.36 12.52 1.43
CA PHE A 184 -12.70 13.78 2.11
C PHE A 184 -11.75 14.92 1.72
N GLU A 185 -10.56 14.58 1.26
CA GLU A 185 -9.52 15.54 0.89
C GLU A 185 -9.50 15.86 -0.61
N CYS A 186 -10.04 14.97 -1.43
CA CYS A 186 -10.03 15.03 -2.89
C CYS A 186 -10.66 16.34 -3.38
N GLY A 187 -9.88 17.12 -4.15
CA GLY A 187 -10.28 18.44 -4.64
C GLY A 187 -10.21 19.56 -3.58
N PHE A 188 -10.09 19.25 -2.29
CA PHE A 188 -9.94 20.24 -1.23
C PHE A 188 -8.47 20.58 -0.95
N LEU A 189 -7.55 19.60 -1.09
CA LEU A 189 -6.13 19.77 -0.79
C LEU A 189 -5.46 21.01 -1.42
N PRO A 190 -5.73 21.39 -2.69
CA PRO A 190 -5.14 22.59 -3.28
C PRO A 190 -5.53 23.87 -2.52
N TYR A 191 -6.78 23.98 -2.08
CA TYR A 191 -7.24 25.16 -1.33
C TYR A 191 -6.54 25.24 0.02
N LEU A 192 -6.39 24.11 0.72
CA LEU A 192 -5.70 24.06 2.00
C LEU A 192 -4.20 24.37 1.85
N LYS A 193 -3.55 23.85 0.80
CA LYS A 193 -2.14 24.16 0.49
C LYS A 193 -1.95 25.65 0.16
N ASN A 194 -2.91 26.25 -0.54
CA ASN A 194 -2.83 27.64 -0.99
C ASN A 194 -3.37 28.66 0.03
N SER A 195 -3.96 28.22 1.15
CA SER A 195 -4.51 29.13 2.18
C SER A 195 -3.44 29.72 3.10
N GLY A 196 -2.16 29.39 2.90
CA GLY A 196 -1.08 29.69 3.84
C GLY A 196 -1.06 28.76 5.06
N ALA A 197 -1.90 27.71 5.09
CA ALA A 197 -1.85 26.72 6.14
C ALA A 197 -0.57 25.88 6.01
N ASN A 198 0.07 25.59 7.14
CA ASN A 198 1.25 24.74 7.15
C ASN A 198 0.87 23.25 7.03
N VAL A 199 1.88 22.39 6.88
CA VAL A 199 1.71 20.93 6.78
C VAL A 199 0.94 20.32 7.95
N VAL A 200 0.95 20.96 9.13
CA VAL A 200 0.24 20.48 10.32
C VAL A 200 -1.27 20.52 10.12
N ALA A 201 -1.80 21.50 9.37
CA ALA A 201 -3.23 21.53 9.04
C ALA A 201 -3.64 20.34 8.16
N MET A 202 -2.81 19.97 7.18
CA MET A 202 -3.04 18.78 6.36
C MET A 202 -2.94 17.50 7.19
N LEU A 203 -1.98 17.42 8.12
CA LEU A 203 -1.84 16.29 9.03
C LEU A 203 -3.05 16.16 9.96
N ALA A 204 -3.55 17.27 10.51
CA ALA A 204 -4.74 17.29 11.35
C ALA A 204 -5.97 16.80 10.58
N LEU A 205 -6.15 17.26 9.33
CA LEU A 205 -7.20 16.75 8.45
C LEU A 205 -7.06 15.23 8.24
N ARG A 206 -5.86 14.75 7.89
CA ARG A 206 -5.55 13.33 7.66
C ARG A 206 -5.81 12.47 8.90
N ILE A 207 -5.54 12.98 10.10
CA ILE A 207 -5.81 12.28 11.36
C ILE A 207 -7.32 12.03 11.51
N VAL A 208 -8.14 13.05 11.27
CA VAL A 208 -9.59 12.95 11.48
C VAL A 208 -10.27 12.16 10.36
N THR A 209 -9.86 12.34 9.11
CA THR A 209 -10.54 11.73 7.94
C THR A 209 -10.25 10.23 7.76
N GLN A 210 -9.32 9.66 8.53
CA GLN A 210 -9.03 8.22 8.52
C GLN A 210 -10.13 7.36 9.16
N LYS A 211 -11.05 7.95 9.93
CA LYS A 211 -12.12 7.25 10.66
C LYS A 211 -13.50 7.83 10.33
N SER A 212 -14.56 7.06 10.57
CA SER A 212 -15.94 7.52 10.33
C SER A 212 -16.39 8.50 11.41
N LEU A 213 -17.46 9.25 11.15
CA LEU A 213 -18.10 10.10 12.16
C LEU A 213 -18.57 9.27 13.37
N ASP A 214 -19.21 8.13 13.11
CA ASP A 214 -19.74 7.23 14.15
C ASP A 214 -18.63 6.80 15.13
N TYR A 215 -17.43 6.48 14.60
CA TYR A 215 -16.27 6.14 15.42
C TYR A 215 -15.93 7.23 16.44
N PHE A 216 -15.97 8.50 16.04
CA PHE A 216 -15.70 9.62 16.95
C PHE A 216 -16.85 9.89 17.91
N VAL A 217 -18.09 9.74 17.46
CA VAL A 217 -19.28 9.93 18.31
C VAL A 217 -19.33 8.89 19.43
N GLU A 218 -19.04 7.63 19.11
CA GLU A 218 -19.03 6.52 20.07
C GLU A 218 -17.96 6.68 21.16
N MET A 219 -16.77 7.19 20.80
CA MET A 219 -15.68 7.34 21.78
C MET A 219 -15.66 8.67 22.52
N ARG A 220 -16.54 9.62 22.16
CA ARG A 220 -16.50 11.00 22.64
C ARG A 220 -16.41 11.08 24.17
N ASP A 221 -17.21 10.27 24.85
CA ASP A 221 -17.35 10.32 26.30
C ASP A 221 -16.16 9.67 27.04
N GLU A 222 -15.28 8.96 26.30
CA GLU A 222 -14.04 8.37 26.81
C GLU A 222 -12.79 9.23 26.53
N LEU A 223 -12.94 10.32 25.76
CA LEU A 223 -11.82 11.19 25.41
C LEU A 223 -11.29 11.90 26.67
N GLY A 224 -10.01 11.68 26.96
CA GLY A 224 -9.34 12.27 28.13
C GLY A 224 -9.64 11.57 29.46
N SER A 225 -10.46 10.51 29.48
CA SER A 225 -10.73 9.74 30.70
C SER A 225 -9.77 8.56 30.90
N LEU A 226 -9.07 8.15 29.85
CA LEU A 226 -8.16 6.99 29.88
C LEU A 226 -6.79 7.36 30.44
N SER A 227 -6.27 6.50 31.30
CA SER A 227 -4.88 6.54 31.77
C SER A 227 -3.90 6.21 30.63
N SER A 228 -2.63 6.58 30.81
CA SER A 228 -1.57 6.26 29.83
C SER A 228 -1.44 4.76 29.56
N GLU A 229 -1.66 3.92 30.56
CA GLU A 229 -1.54 2.46 30.45
C GLU A 229 -2.71 1.83 29.67
N GLU A 230 -3.91 2.40 29.81
CA GLU A 230 -5.08 2.00 29.03
C GLU A 230 -4.92 2.40 27.57
N VAL A 231 -4.44 3.62 27.32
CA VAL A 231 -4.17 4.13 25.97
C VAL A 231 -3.14 3.28 25.24
N ASP A 232 -2.09 2.83 25.92
CA ASP A 232 -1.03 1.99 25.32
C ASP A 232 -1.54 0.61 24.86
N ARG A 233 -2.64 0.11 25.45
CA ARG A 233 -3.27 -1.16 25.08
C ARG A 233 -4.20 -1.05 23.88
N LEU A 234 -4.54 0.17 23.46
CA LEU A 234 -5.41 0.39 22.30
C LEU A 234 -4.71 0.03 20.99
N ALA A 235 -5.53 -0.23 19.97
CA ALA A 235 -5.07 -0.44 18.61
C ALA A 235 -4.18 0.72 18.14
N VAL A 236 -3.16 0.44 17.31
CA VAL A 236 -2.14 1.41 16.89
C VAL A 236 -2.76 2.62 16.17
N ASP A 237 -3.83 2.38 15.44
CA ASP A 237 -4.59 3.37 14.68
C ASP A 237 -5.76 3.98 15.46
N ASP A 238 -5.82 3.77 16.78
CA ASP A 238 -6.85 4.37 17.63
C ASP A 238 -6.56 5.85 17.92
N TYR A 239 -7.54 6.72 17.68
CA TYR A 239 -7.39 8.16 17.85
C TYR A 239 -7.07 8.57 19.29
N ARG A 240 -7.57 7.84 20.30
CA ARG A 240 -7.30 8.13 21.72
C ARG A 240 -5.82 8.06 22.05
N ARG A 241 -5.02 7.33 21.25
CA ARG A 241 -3.55 7.28 21.39
C ARG A 241 -2.83 8.58 21.14
N ILE A 242 -3.43 9.48 20.35
CA ILE A 242 -2.84 10.77 20.02
C ILE A 242 -3.59 11.95 20.67
N TYR A 243 -4.80 11.71 21.19
CA TYR A 243 -5.61 12.74 21.84
C TYR A 243 -4.90 13.38 23.04
N ASN A 244 -4.22 12.56 23.85
CA ASN A 244 -3.53 12.99 25.06
C ASN A 244 -2.10 13.55 24.79
N PHE A 245 -1.74 13.83 23.54
CA PHE A 245 -0.43 14.40 23.25
C PHE A 245 -0.33 15.85 23.74
N VAL A 246 0.77 16.16 24.43
CA VAL A 246 1.03 17.50 24.95
C VAL A 246 1.24 18.46 23.78
N THR A 247 0.43 19.52 23.73
CA THR A 247 0.44 20.48 22.61
C THR A 247 1.39 21.67 22.82
N HIS A 248 1.94 21.79 24.05
CA HIS A 248 2.73 22.93 24.55
C HIS A 248 2.14 24.29 24.14
N SER A 249 0.81 24.37 24.07
CA SER A 249 0.09 25.56 23.61
C SER A 249 0.32 26.77 24.52
N GLU A 250 0.54 26.54 25.81
CA GLU A 250 0.85 27.56 26.83
C GLU A 250 2.21 28.24 26.61
N GLY A 251 3.15 27.62 25.88
CA GLY A 251 4.47 28.16 25.60
C GLY A 251 4.62 28.85 24.24
N ARG A 252 3.52 29.02 23.49
CA ARG A 252 3.56 29.71 22.19
C ARG A 252 3.36 31.20 22.42
N ASP A 253 4.38 32.00 22.11
CA ASP A 253 4.21 33.45 21.98
C ASP A 253 3.22 33.70 20.82
N THR A 254 2.06 34.27 21.15
CA THR A 254 1.00 34.64 20.19
C THR A 254 1.36 35.89 19.42
#